data_AF-A0A972XKI4-F1
#
_entry.id   AF-A0A972XKI4-F1
#
_cell.length_a   1.000
_cell.length_b   1.000
_cell.length_c   1.000
_cell.angle_alpha   90.00
_cell.angle_beta   90.00
_cell.angle_gamma   90.00
#
_symmetry.space_group_name_H-M   'P 1'
#
loop_
_entity.id
_entity.type
_entity.pdbx_description
1 polymer ?
#
loop_
_entity_poly.entity_id
_entity_poly.type
_entity_poly.pdbx_seq_one_letter_code
_entity_poly.pdbx_strand_id
1 'polypeptide(L)'
;MLARRALWDVAVDQHGYINLDDAERLGISQPTVAMLARRGTLEHLARGVYRFADFPTSPAGPYLEAVLWTGQPRACLSHDTALALHEL
;
A
#
# COMPACT_ATOMS: atom_id res chain seq x y z
N MET A 1 0.24 -7.07 18.29
CA MET A 1 0.99 -8.10 17.53
C MET A 1 0.18 -8.65 16.35
N LEU A 2 -1.08 -9.07 16.54
CA LEU A 2 -1.93 -9.59 15.44
C LEU A 2 -2.14 -8.63 14.27
N ALA A 3 -2.48 -7.36 14.53
CA ALA A 3 -2.76 -6.38 13.47
C ALA A 3 -1.58 -6.17 12.49
N ARG A 4 -0.34 -6.06 13.01
CA ARG A 4 0.86 -5.92 12.16
C ARG A 4 1.02 -7.12 11.23
N ARG A 5 0.84 -8.34 11.77
CA ARG A 5 1.00 -9.57 10.99
C ARG A 5 -0.09 -9.70 9.93
N ALA A 6 -1.35 -9.48 10.29
CA ALA A 6 -2.45 -9.56 9.33
C ALA A 6 -2.31 -8.53 8.19
N LEU A 7 -1.88 -7.30 8.51
CA LEU A 7 -1.58 -6.29 7.49
C LEU A 7 -0.34 -6.64 6.67
N TRP A 8 0.66 -7.31 7.26
CA TRP A 8 1.85 -7.75 6.54
C TRP A 8 1.50 -8.80 5.47
N ASP A 9 0.61 -9.74 5.80
CA ASP A 9 0.17 -10.76 4.85
C ASP A 9 -0.50 -10.11 3.63
N VAL A 10 -1.36 -9.11 3.84
CA VAL A 10 -1.93 -8.30 2.76
C VAL A 10 -0.85 -7.54 1.99
N ALA A 11 0.10 -6.94 2.72
CA ALA A 11 1.17 -6.16 2.10
C ALA A 11 2.05 -7.02 1.20
N VAL A 12 2.31 -8.29 1.51
CA VAL A 12 3.08 -9.20 0.65
C VAL A 12 2.41 -9.33 -0.73
N ASP A 13 1.09 -9.50 -0.74
CA ASP A 13 0.31 -9.60 -1.98
C ASP A 13 0.22 -8.26 -2.73
N GLN A 14 0.35 -7.14 -2.00
CA GLN A 14 0.29 -5.77 -2.52
C GLN A 14 1.67 -5.08 -2.58
N HIS A 15 2.75 -5.85 -2.68
CA HIS A 15 4.13 -5.34 -2.85
C HIS A 15 4.60 -4.33 -1.79
N GLY A 16 4.17 -4.52 -0.55
CA GLY A 16 4.54 -3.74 0.63
C GLY A 16 3.54 -2.68 1.05
N TYR A 17 2.42 -2.55 0.34
CA TYR A 17 1.42 -1.51 0.54
C TYR A 17 0.14 -2.05 1.17
N ILE A 18 -0.55 -1.19 1.91
CA ILE A 18 -1.91 -1.42 2.40
C ILE A 18 -2.71 -0.12 2.30
N ASN A 19 -4.02 -0.23 2.16
CA ASN A 19 -4.95 0.88 2.34
C ASN A 19 -5.86 0.66 3.57
N LEU A 20 -6.65 1.68 3.93
CA LEU A 20 -7.56 1.58 5.09
C LEU A 20 -8.72 0.59 4.88
N ASP A 21 -9.12 0.30 3.63
CA ASP A 21 -10.16 -0.70 3.34
C ASP A 21 -9.64 -2.11 3.63
N ASP A 22 -8.35 -2.39 3.38
CA ASP A 22 -7.71 -3.64 3.77
C ASP A 22 -7.76 -3.84 5.30
N ALA A 23 -7.44 -2.77 6.04
CA ALA A 23 -7.51 -2.79 7.50
C ALA A 23 -8.94 -3.02 7.98
N GLU A 24 -9.93 -2.33 7.39
CA GLU A 24 -11.34 -2.49 7.74
C GLU A 24 -11.84 -3.92 7.49
N ARG A 25 -11.50 -4.53 6.35
CA ARG A 25 -11.82 -5.93 6.02
C ARG A 25 -11.25 -6.93 7.03
N LEU A 26 -10.14 -6.59 7.68
CA LEU A 26 -9.51 -7.37 8.74
C LEU A 26 -10.02 -7.02 10.15
N GLY A 27 -10.98 -6.10 10.28
CA GLY A 27 -11.46 -5.61 11.57
C GLY A 27 -10.44 -4.75 12.32
N ILE A 28 -9.45 -4.20 11.62
CA ILE A 28 -8.39 -3.36 12.17
C ILE A 28 -8.80 -1.89 12.05
N SER A 29 -8.88 -1.21 13.19
CA SER A 29 -9.34 0.18 13.24
C SER A 29 -8.29 1.16 12.70
N GLN A 30 -8.74 2.27 12.10
CA GLN A 30 -7.85 3.34 11.62
C GLN A 30 -6.88 3.87 12.69
N PRO A 31 -7.28 4.06 13.97
CA PRO A 31 -6.34 4.43 15.03
C PRO A 31 -5.21 3.41 15.25
N THR A 32 -5.47 2.12 15.01
CA THR A 32 -4.45 1.06 15.07
C THR A 32 -3.45 1.20 13.92
N VAL A 33 -3.92 1.46 12.71
CA VAL A 33 -3.05 1.75 11.54
C VAL A 33 -2.23 3.01 11.79
N ALA A 34 -2.84 4.08 12.28
CA ALA A 34 -2.15 5.32 12.63
C ALA A 34 -1.11 5.10 13.75
N MET A 35 -1.40 4.25 14.75
CA MET A 35 -0.42 3.88 15.77
C MET A 35 0.78 3.15 15.16
N LEU A 36 0.56 2.21 14.23
CA LEU A 36 1.65 1.52 13.53
C LEU A 36 2.49 2.49 12.70
N ALA A 37 1.86 3.48 12.07
CA ALA A 37 2.57 4.52 11.33
C ALA A 37 3.40 5.41 12.26
N ARG A 38 2.82 5.86 13.38
CA ARG A 38 3.53 6.64 14.41
C ARG A 38 4.72 5.91 15.03
N ARG A 39 4.71 4.57 15.01
CA ARG A 39 5.81 3.71 15.49
C ARG A 39 6.84 3.39 14.40
N GLY A 40 6.70 3.94 13.20
CA GLY A 40 7.59 3.68 12.06
C GLY A 40 7.45 2.28 11.46
N THR A 41 6.46 1.49 11.88
CA THR A 41 6.17 0.20 11.24
C THR A 41 5.56 0.40 9.86
N LEU A 42 4.74 1.43 9.73
CA LEU A 42 4.15 1.88 8.47
C LEU A 42 4.66 3.29 8.15
N GLU A 43 4.83 3.57 6.87
CA GLU A 43 5.04 4.90 6.32
C GLU A 43 3.72 5.37 5.71
N HIS A 44 3.28 6.58 6.05
CA HIS A 44 2.09 7.17 5.46
C HIS A 44 2.48 7.91 4.18
N LEU A 45 2.01 7.41 3.04
CA LEU A 45 2.37 7.96 1.73
C LEU A 45 1.31 8.94 1.23
N ALA A 46 0.04 8.60 1.44
CA ALA A 46 -1.09 9.43 1.04
C ALA A 46 -2.31 9.12 1.91
N ARG A 47 -3.38 9.89 1.74
CA ARG A 47 -4.63 9.73 2.49
C ARG A 47 -5.14 8.29 2.38
N GLY A 48 -5.04 7.57 3.49
CA GLY A 48 -5.51 6.18 3.61
C GLY A 48 -4.58 5.13 3.00
N VAL A 49 -3.37 5.51 2.57
CA VAL A 49 -2.38 4.61 1.94
C VAL A 49 -1.11 4.59 2.77
N TYR A 50 -0.66 3.37 3.09
CA TYR A 50 0.52 3.13 3.89
C TYR A 50 1.42 2.08 3.25
N ARG A 51 2.69 2.10 3.60
CA ARG A 51 3.69 1.11 3.20
C ARG A 51 4.39 0.54 4.43
N PHE A 52 4.75 -0.73 4.43
CA PHE A 52 5.66 -1.27 5.44
C PHE A 52 7.09 -0.79 5.24
N ALA A 53 7.68 -0.17 6.26
CA ALA A 53 9.05 0.32 6.23
C ALA A 53 10.07 -0.80 5.98
N ASP A 54 9.81 -2.00 6.54
CA ASP A 54 10.67 -3.17 6.39
C ASP A 54 10.51 -3.90 5.03
N PHE A 55 9.59 -3.46 4.17
CA PHE A 55 9.36 -4.11 2.87
C PHE A 55 10.37 -3.58 1.84
N PRO A 56 11.05 -4.44 1.05
CA PRO A 56 12.05 -4.02 0.09
C PRO A 56 11.54 -2.92 -0.87
N THR A 57 12.34 -1.88 -1.08
CA THR A 57 12.09 -0.90 -2.14
C THR A 57 12.45 -1.51 -3.48
N SER A 58 11.48 -1.59 -4.38
CA SER A 58 11.74 -1.89 -5.79
C SER A 58 11.96 -0.57 -6.55
N PRO A 59 12.80 -0.54 -7.60
CA PRO A 59 12.86 0.60 -8.53
C PRO A 59 11.50 0.99 -9.12
N ALA A 60 10.53 0.07 -9.09
CA ALA A 60 9.14 0.33 -9.50
C ALA A 60 8.29 1.06 -8.43
N GLY A 61 8.83 1.33 -7.25
CA GLY A 61 8.12 1.93 -6.11
C GLY A 61 7.36 3.23 -6.40
N PRO A 62 7.93 4.18 -7.17
CA PRO A 62 7.22 5.42 -7.54
C PRO A 62 5.97 5.19 -8.40
N TYR A 63 5.94 4.12 -9.20
CA TYR A 63 4.77 3.79 -10.05
C TYR A 63 3.63 3.16 -9.24
N LEU A 64 3.97 2.36 -8.23
CA LEU A 64 3.00 1.80 -7.27
C LEU A 64 2.38 2.88 -6.40
N GLU A 65 3.16 3.88 -5.99
CA GLU A 65 2.67 5.06 -5.25
C GLU A 65 1.65 5.87 -6.07
N ALA A 66 1.89 6.05 -7.37
CA ALA A 66 0.97 6.75 -8.27
C ALA A 66 -0.37 6.00 -8.47
N VAL A 67 -0.34 4.66 -8.54
CA VAL A 67 -1.55 3.83 -8.68
C VAL A 67 -2.42 3.89 -7.43
N LEU A 68 -1.80 3.83 -6.24
CA LEU A 68 -2.52 3.83 -4.97
C LEU A 68 -3.05 5.20 -4.56
N TRP A 69 -2.50 6.30 -5.08
CA TRP A 69 -2.97 7.67 -4.81
C TRP A 69 -4.42 7.94 -5.25
N THR A 70 -4.96 7.11 -6.15
CA THR A 70 -6.31 7.27 -6.72
C THR A 70 -7.43 6.80 -5.79
N GLY A 71 -7.14 5.91 -4.82
CA GLY A 71 -8.12 5.41 -3.84
C GLY A 71 -9.34 4.70 -4.43
N GLN A 72 -9.30 4.21 -5.68
CA GLN A 72 -10.40 3.46 -6.29
C GLN A 72 -10.04 1.98 -6.50
N PRO A 73 -10.91 1.02 -6.13
CA PRO A 73 -10.67 -0.41 -6.31
C PRO A 73 -10.59 -0.87 -7.78
N ARG A 74 -10.82 0.03 -8.74
CA ARG A 74 -10.71 -0.20 -10.19
C ARG A 74 -9.76 0.79 -10.89
N ALA A 75 -8.89 1.46 -10.14
CA ALA A 75 -7.89 2.31 -10.77
C ALA A 75 -6.87 1.44 -11.51
N CYS A 76 -7.05 1.32 -12.82
CA CYS A 76 -6.01 0.90 -13.74
C CYS A 76 -5.36 2.13 -14.34
N LEU A 77 -4.03 2.08 -14.51
CA LEU A 77 -3.35 2.96 -15.45
C LEU A 77 -3.95 2.69 -16.84
N SER A 78 -4.56 3.71 -17.45
CA SER A 78 -4.86 3.69 -18.87
C SER A 78 -4.14 4.87 -19.51
N HIS A 79 -3.66 4.64 -20.73
CA HIS A 79 -2.71 5.44 -21.52
C HIS A 79 -1.23 5.10 -21.23
N ASP A 80 -0.31 5.81 -21.89
CA ASP A 80 1.07 5.45 -22.27
C ASP A 80 1.93 4.70 -21.24
N THR A 81 1.58 4.74 -19.95
CA THR A 81 2.14 3.92 -18.87
C THR A 81 1.88 2.41 -19.00
N ALA A 82 0.91 1.97 -19.81
CA ALA A 82 0.73 0.56 -20.15
C ALA A 82 1.78 0.01 -21.14
N LEU A 83 2.49 0.89 -21.86
CA LEU A 83 3.49 0.51 -22.88
C LEU A 83 4.90 0.33 -22.31
N ALA A 84 5.23 1.00 -21.21
CA ALA A 84 6.54 0.86 -20.56
C ALA A 84 6.78 -0.51 -19.90
N LEU A 85 5.72 -1.33 -19.71
CA LEU A 85 5.83 -2.70 -19.19
C LEU A 85 6.07 -3.74 -20.30
N HIS A 86 6.13 -3.33 -21.58
CA HIS A 86 6.30 -4.22 -22.74
C HIS A 86 7.52 -3.90 -23.62
N GLU A 87 8.46 -3.07 -23.17
CA GLU A 87 9.64 -2.64 -23.97
C GLU A 87 9.25 -2.20 -25.40
N LEU A 88 8.35 -1.21 -25.50
CA LEU A 88 8.13 -0.44 -26.73
C LEU A 88 8.49 1.02 -26.50
#